data_AF-A0A382ZU54-F1
#
_entry.id   AF-A0A382ZU54-F1
#
_cell.length_a   1.000
_cell.length_b   1.000
_cell.length_c   1.000
_cell.angle_alpha   90.00
_cell.angle_beta   90.00
_cell.angle_gamma   90.00
#
_symmetry.space_group_name_H-M   'P 1'
#
loop_
_entity.id
_entity.type
_entity.pdbx_description
1 polymer ?
#
loop_
_entity_poly.entity_id
_entity_poly.type
_entity_poly.pdbx_seq_one_letter_code
_entity_poly.pdbx_strand_id
1 'polypeptide(L)'
;MHSTKPHIRKGAISLLTSFMLLVCHFASAADEREALGQALFFDTNLSLRRNQSCSSCHDPNIAFSDGRNDNVLGAVSLGDDGVSLGDRNAPSLTYASLIPTFQ
;
A
#
# COMPACT_ATOMS: atom_id res chain seq x y z
N MET A 1 5.54 -12.14 66.24
CA MET A 1 4.99 -11.62 64.97
C MET A 1 6.15 -11.21 64.07
N HIS A 2 6.63 -12.11 63.21
CA HIS A 2 7.65 -11.79 62.20
C HIS A 2 6.93 -11.62 60.86
N SER A 3 6.87 -10.38 60.38
CA SER A 3 6.25 -10.02 59.10
C SER A 3 7.27 -10.18 57.98
N THR A 4 7.06 -11.17 57.11
CA THR A 4 7.80 -11.33 55.85
C THR A 4 7.12 -10.50 54.76
N LYS A 5 7.76 -9.40 54.33
CA LYS A 5 7.28 -8.63 53.16
C LYS A 5 7.70 -9.36 51.87
N PRO A 6 6.78 -9.60 50.92
CA PRO A 6 7.09 -10.26 49.66
C PRO A 6 7.97 -9.36 48.80
N HIS A 7 9.15 -9.88 48.44
CA HIS A 7 10.10 -9.22 47.56
C HIS A 7 9.61 -9.34 46.12
N ILE A 8 8.79 -8.37 45.67
CA ILE A 8 8.36 -8.28 44.27
C ILE A 8 9.60 -8.07 43.41
N ARG A 9 9.93 -9.05 42.57
CA ARG A 9 11.11 -9.06 41.70
C ARG A 9 10.97 -7.97 40.62
N LYS A 10 11.61 -6.82 40.85
CA LYS A 10 11.74 -5.68 39.92
C LYS A 10 12.20 -6.07 38.49
N GLY A 11 12.83 -7.23 38.32
CA GLY A 11 13.27 -7.75 37.02
C GLY A 11 12.14 -8.16 36.05
N ALA A 12 10.95 -8.51 36.54
CA ALA A 12 9.84 -8.90 35.66
C ALA A 12 9.23 -7.70 34.90
N ILE A 13 9.20 -6.51 35.54
CA ILE A 13 8.62 -5.30 34.95
C ILE A 13 9.54 -4.71 33.87
N SER A 14 10.85 -4.75 34.08
CA SER A 14 11.85 -4.25 33.11
C SER A 14 11.96 -5.09 31.84
N LEU A 15 11.63 -6.39 31.92
CA LEU A 15 11.67 -7.30 30.77
C LEU A 15 10.43 -7.13 29.88
N LEU A 16 9.26 -6.85 30.47
CA LEU A 16 8.02 -6.59 29.73
C LEU A 16 8.04 -5.25 28.96
N THR A 17 8.62 -4.19 29.55
CA THR A 17 8.72 -2.89 28.87
C THR A 17 9.71 -2.94 27.70
N SER A 18 10.84 -3.64 27.87
CA SER A 18 11.81 -3.85 26.78
C SER A 18 11.25 -4.70 25.64
N PHE A 19 10.38 -5.66 25.94
CA PHE A 19 9.71 -6.49 24.93
C PHE A 19 8.66 -5.70 24.14
N MET A 20 7.89 -4.84 24.82
CA MET A 20 6.87 -3.99 24.17
C MET A 20 7.49 -2.94 23.23
N LEU A 21 8.60 -2.31 23.63
CA LEU A 21 9.35 -1.36 22.79
C LEU A 21 9.95 -2.01 21.53
N LEU A 22 10.37 -3.26 21.62
CA LEU A 22 10.92 -4.01 20.48
C LEU A 22 9.82 -4.38 19.47
N VAL A 23 8.64 -4.78 19.93
CA VAL A 23 7.50 -5.16 19.06
C VAL A 23 6.95 -3.96 18.27
N CYS A 24 6.90 -2.76 18.88
CA CYS A 24 6.41 -1.56 18.19
C CYS A 24 7.31 -1.06 17.04
N HIS A 25 8.62 -1.36 17.07
CA HIS A 25 9.57 -0.85 16.05
C HIS A 25 9.49 -1.59 14.71
N PHE A 26 9.09 -2.87 14.69
CA PHE A 26 9.01 -3.63 13.43
C PHE A 26 7.71 -3.40 12.65
N ALA A 27 6.62 -3.03 13.33
CA ALA A 27 5.35 -2.73 12.68
C ALA A 27 5.43 -1.46 11.81
N SER A 28 6.09 -0.38 12.27
CA SER A 28 6.03 0.91 11.57
C SER A 28 6.73 0.92 10.21
N ALA A 29 7.83 0.19 10.03
CA ALA A 29 8.61 0.28 8.79
C ALA A 29 7.88 -0.35 7.58
N ALA A 30 7.09 -1.42 7.79
CA ALA A 30 6.26 -2.00 6.73
C ALA A 30 5.09 -1.07 6.41
N ASP A 31 4.41 -0.58 7.45
CA ASP A 31 3.28 0.34 7.33
C ASP A 31 3.68 1.66 6.64
N GLU A 32 4.88 2.18 6.91
CA GLU A 32 5.43 3.39 6.28
C GLU A 32 5.66 3.21 4.78
N ARG A 33 6.19 2.05 4.36
CA ARG A 33 6.40 1.73 2.94
C ARG A 33 5.08 1.55 2.21
N GLU A 34 4.11 0.90 2.83
CA GLU A 34 2.76 0.76 2.29
C GLU A 34 2.07 2.12 2.14
N ALA A 35 2.14 2.97 3.16
CA ALA A 35 1.58 4.32 3.12
C ALA A 35 2.25 5.19 2.05
N LEU A 36 3.58 5.12 1.91
CA LEU A 36 4.30 5.81 0.83
C LEU A 36 3.87 5.27 -0.54
N GLY A 37 3.75 3.94 -0.69
CA GLY A 37 3.28 3.31 -1.93
C GLY A 37 1.87 3.78 -2.30
N GLN A 38 0.97 3.85 -1.32
CA GLN A 38 -0.36 4.41 -1.51
C GLN A 38 -0.31 5.87 -1.94
N ALA A 39 0.50 6.71 -1.28
CA ALA A 39 0.63 8.11 -1.66
C ALA A 39 1.08 8.28 -3.12
N LEU A 40 2.08 7.49 -3.55
CA LEU A 40 2.56 7.48 -4.94
C LEU A 40 1.51 6.96 -5.92
N PHE A 41 0.70 5.98 -5.53
CA PHE A 41 -0.37 5.41 -6.38
C PHE A 41 -1.40 6.46 -6.82
N PHE A 42 -1.65 7.47 -5.98
CA PHE A 42 -2.58 8.56 -6.25
C PHE A 42 -1.88 9.86 -6.72
N ASP A 43 -0.54 9.90 -6.81
CA ASP A 43 0.20 11.11 -7.17
C ASP A 43 0.20 11.34 -8.68
N THR A 44 -0.41 12.43 -9.14
CA THR A 44 -0.42 12.78 -10.57
C THR A 44 0.89 13.37 -11.05
N ASN A 45 1.79 13.82 -10.15
CA ASN A 45 3.08 14.39 -10.54
C ASN A 45 4.01 13.36 -11.21
N LEU A 46 3.66 12.07 -11.18
CA LEU A 46 4.37 10.99 -11.85
C LEU A 46 4.07 10.90 -13.36
N SER A 47 3.09 11.65 -13.87
CA SER A 47 2.85 11.82 -15.32
C SER A 47 3.52 13.08 -15.86
N LEU A 48 3.86 13.09 -17.16
CA LEU A 48 4.57 14.21 -17.80
C LEU A 48 3.73 15.49 -17.75
N ARG A 49 2.43 15.38 -18.01
CA ARG A 49 1.49 16.50 -17.95
C ARG A 49 0.87 16.72 -16.56
N ARG A 50 1.28 15.94 -15.56
CA ARG A 50 0.81 16.02 -14.16
C ARG A 50 -0.70 15.86 -13.98
N ASN A 51 -1.35 15.12 -14.87
CA ASN A 51 -2.80 14.94 -14.93
C ASN A 51 -3.25 13.47 -14.75
N GLN A 52 -2.32 12.53 -14.64
CA GLN A 52 -2.59 11.11 -14.54
C GLN A 52 -1.73 10.47 -13.43
N SER A 53 -2.31 9.54 -12.68
CA SER A 53 -1.62 8.71 -11.68
C SER A 53 -1.89 7.23 -11.97
N CYS A 54 -1.36 6.32 -11.14
CA CYS A 54 -1.69 4.89 -11.24
C CYS A 54 -3.20 4.67 -11.08
N SER A 55 -3.83 5.37 -10.13
CA SER A 55 -5.27 5.28 -9.85
C SER A 55 -6.18 5.77 -10.98
N SER A 56 -5.64 6.53 -11.95
CA SER A 56 -6.43 6.99 -13.10
C SER A 56 -6.83 5.85 -14.04
N CYS A 57 -5.98 4.82 -14.19
CA CYS A 57 -6.31 3.60 -14.96
C CYS A 57 -6.65 2.41 -14.04
N HIS A 58 -6.30 2.47 -12.76
CA HIS A 58 -6.56 1.41 -11.79
C HIS A 58 -7.40 1.95 -10.63
N ASP A 59 -8.68 2.22 -10.91
CA ASP A 59 -9.61 2.88 -9.99
C ASP A 59 -10.00 1.95 -8.82
N PRO A 60 -9.72 2.32 -7.55
CA PRO A 60 -10.11 1.52 -6.38
C PRO A 60 -11.62 1.23 -6.31
N ASN A 61 -12.47 2.09 -6.87
CA ASN A 61 -13.93 1.91 -6.88
C ASN A 61 -14.40 0.86 -7.90
N ILE A 62 -13.54 0.52 -8.87
CA ILE A 62 -13.81 -0.48 -9.91
C ILE A 62 -12.75 -1.60 -9.83
N ALA A 63 -12.52 -2.09 -8.60
CA ALA A 63 -11.58 -3.18 -8.32
C ALA A 63 -10.18 -2.95 -8.94
N PHE A 64 -9.68 -1.71 -8.97
CA PHE A 64 -8.40 -1.33 -9.56
C PHE A 64 -8.26 -1.64 -11.06
N SER A 65 -9.35 -1.54 -11.82
CA SER A 65 -9.36 -1.53 -13.29
C SER A 65 -9.77 -0.16 -13.84
N ASP A 66 -9.66 0.06 -15.15
CA ASP A 66 -10.02 1.35 -15.75
C ASP A 66 -11.53 1.43 -15.96
N GLY A 67 -12.20 2.30 -15.18
CA GLY A 67 -13.63 2.55 -15.31
C GLY A 67 -13.98 3.58 -16.38
N ARG A 68 -13.00 4.22 -17.02
CA ARG A 68 -13.25 5.27 -18.02
C ARG A 68 -13.74 4.65 -19.33
N ASN A 69 -14.67 5.34 -19.97
CA ASN A 69 -15.27 4.95 -21.25
C ASN A 69 -15.03 6.00 -22.34
N ASP A 70 -13.99 6.83 -22.15
CA ASP A 70 -13.64 8.00 -22.94
C ASP A 70 -13.16 7.70 -24.37
N ASN A 71 -12.84 6.43 -24.69
CA ASN A 71 -12.25 6.04 -25.97
C ASN A 71 -12.94 4.83 -26.63
N VAL A 72 -12.20 3.74 -26.88
CA VAL A 72 -12.63 2.54 -27.61
C VAL A 72 -13.64 1.73 -26.79
N LEU A 73 -14.74 2.35 -26.38
CA LEU A 73 -15.78 1.81 -25.52
C LEU A 73 -15.23 1.19 -24.22
N GLY A 74 -14.16 1.76 -23.67
CA GLY A 74 -13.49 1.25 -22.46
C GLY A 74 -12.63 0.00 -22.69
N ALA A 75 -12.35 -0.40 -23.93
CA ALA A 75 -11.50 -1.56 -24.21
C ALA A 75 -10.04 -1.36 -23.78
N VAL A 76 -9.56 -0.12 -23.83
CA VAL A 76 -8.18 0.29 -23.51
C VAL A 76 -8.17 1.66 -22.83
N SER A 77 -7.12 1.92 -22.06
CA SER A 77 -6.92 3.18 -21.33
C SER A 77 -6.31 4.28 -22.21
N LEU A 78 -6.74 5.52 -21.99
CA LEU A 78 -6.09 6.72 -22.52
C LEU A 78 -4.84 7.06 -21.71
N GLY A 79 -3.75 7.36 -22.42
CA GLY A 79 -2.50 7.86 -21.85
C GLY A 79 -2.58 9.33 -21.43
N ASP A 80 -1.53 9.78 -20.75
CA ASP A 80 -1.51 11.08 -20.08
C ASP A 80 -1.57 12.24 -21.07
N ASP A 81 -1.23 12.05 -22.35
CA ASP A 81 -1.27 13.01 -23.47
C ASP A 81 -2.68 13.25 -24.03
N GLY A 82 -3.65 12.42 -23.64
CA GLY A 82 -5.04 12.52 -24.09
C GLY A 82 -5.25 12.06 -25.54
N VAL A 83 -4.28 11.38 -26.14
CA VAL A 83 -4.31 10.92 -27.54
C VAL A 83 -3.84 9.47 -27.68
N SER A 84 -2.76 9.11 -26.98
CA SER A 84 -2.16 7.78 -27.05
C SER A 84 -3.04 6.74 -26.37
N LEU A 85 -3.26 5.63 -27.08
CA LEU A 85 -4.00 4.47 -26.59
C LEU A 85 -3.07 3.27 -26.47
N GLY A 86 -3.28 2.47 -25.42
CA GLY A 86 -2.68 1.14 -25.35
C GLY A 86 -3.28 0.18 -26.38
N ASP A 87 -2.56 -0.91 -26.64
CA ASP A 87 -3.07 -2.07 -27.41
C ASP A 87 -3.64 -3.18 -26.50
N ARG A 88 -3.67 -2.93 -25.19
CA ARG A 88 -4.17 -3.86 -24.17
C ARG A 88 -5.01 -3.15 -23.13
N ASN A 89 -5.97 -3.87 -22.58
CA ASN A 89 -6.76 -3.42 -21.44
C ASN A 89 -5.90 -3.29 -20.18
N ALA A 90 -6.22 -2.34 -19.30
CA ALA A 90 -5.65 -2.24 -17.95
C ALA A 90 -6.31 -3.31 -17.04
N PRO A 91 -5.59 -4.36 -16.60
CA PRO A 91 -6.16 -5.38 -15.75
C PRO A 91 -6.46 -4.83 -14.34
N SER A 92 -7.32 -5.53 -13.61
CA SER A 92 -7.46 -5.32 -12.17
C SER A 92 -6.11 -5.56 -11.46
N LEU A 93 -5.74 -4.70 -10.53
CA LEU A 93 -4.61 -4.95 -9.62
C LEU A 93 -5.00 -5.78 -8.40
N THR A 94 -6.29 -6.08 -8.21
CA THR A 94 -6.74 -6.92 -7.10
C THR A 94 -6.09 -8.30 -7.25
N TYR A 95 -5.44 -8.78 -6.18
CA TYR A 95 -4.69 -10.05 -6.14
C TYR A 95 -3.45 -10.14 -7.03
N ALA A 96 -3.01 -9.05 -7.69
CA ALA A 96 -1.82 -9.08 -8.55
C ALA A 96 -0.53 -9.50 -7.81
N SER A 97 -0.45 -9.24 -6.50
CA SER A 97 0.68 -9.66 -5.65
C SER A 97 0.81 -11.18 -5.46
N LEU A 98 -0.22 -11.95 -5.82
CA LEU A 98 -0.21 -13.42 -5.74
C LEU A 98 0.32 -14.08 -7.02
N ILE A 99 0.60 -13.30 -8.07
CA ILE A 99 1.15 -13.81 -9.32
C ILE A 99 2.59 -14.30 -9.07
N PRO A 100 2.92 -15.56 -9.41
CA PRO A 100 4.28 -16.07 -9.21
C PRO A 100 5.28 -15.37 -10.14
N THR A 101 6.54 -15.40 -9.76
CA THR A 101 7.62 -14.93 -10.64
C THR A 101 7.69 -15.79 -11.90
N PHE A 102 7.88 -15.15 -13.04
CA PHE A 102 8.07 -15.82 -14.32
C PHE A 102 9.25 -16.81 -14.24
N GLN A 103 9.12 -17.97 -14.89
CA GLN A 103 10.13 -19.05 -14.94
C GLN A 103 10.84 -19.06 -16.28
#